data_AF-A0A974C481-F1
#
_entry.id   AF-A0A974C481-F1
#
_cell.length_a   1.000
_cell.length_b   1.000
_cell.length_c   1.000
_cell.angle_alpha   90.00
_cell.angle_beta   90.00
_cell.angle_gamma   90.00
#
_symmetry.space_group_name_H-M   'P 1'
#
loop_
_entity.id
_entity.type
_entity.pdbx_description
1 polymer ?
#
loop_
_entity_poly.entity_id
_entity_poly.type
_entity_poly.pdbx_seq_one_letter_code
_entity_poly.pdbx_strand_id
1 'polypeptide(L)'
;MAMAVCLAGLLLLMFPLAHPQQPPCDGYEVLDGLGVTDARAEAPRINNLLNSSGDVNSDQECWALCCSTERCELAEMSDGICKLFSCLYSGLSVCQLEPKDGARSYRKKDIGPTPTLKAELSNDILPPSKSVVEANVDQACTGNGVTGICRASFPRWYFNAESQTCVSFTYGGCGGTENNHKSEKECRDRCIVSKPEPAKVQAPKTVSYSEYCAAPSLTGPCRASFSRWYYDTTSGQCATFTYGGCRGNKNNYLSEDDCVKNCVGRSDDDHTSEQTVLHRYTTVSKPEPAKVQAPKTGSYSEYCAAPSLTGPCRASFSRWYYDTTSGQCATFIYGGCRGNKNNYLSEDDCVKNCVGRSDDDHTSDQTVLHKSMTTVVLPILLAMLAGILLFAMIVFFVKMAKKNQRDAALGAIWSPIDDKECLMNNAYTI
;
A
#
# COMPACT_ATOMS: atom_id res chain seq x y z
N MET A 1 -93.90 -1.27 32.79
CA MET A 1 -92.92 -0.61 33.68
C MET A 1 -91.64 -1.43 33.57
N ALA A 2 -90.76 -1.10 32.64
CA ALA A 2 -89.77 -0.03 32.73
C ALA A 2 -88.45 -0.54 33.33
N MET A 3 -87.42 -0.55 32.46
CA MET A 3 -86.02 -0.21 32.74
C MET A 3 -85.27 -1.07 33.77
N ALA A 4 -84.54 -2.09 33.31
CA ALA A 4 -83.26 -2.52 33.91
C ALA A 4 -82.54 -3.56 33.02
N VAL A 5 -82.21 -3.19 31.78
CA VAL A 5 -81.15 -3.87 31.02
C VAL A 5 -80.10 -2.81 30.75
N CYS A 6 -79.14 -2.67 31.66
CA CYS A 6 -77.96 -1.86 31.43
C CYS A 6 -76.78 -2.38 32.24
N LEU A 7 -75.74 -2.77 31.49
CA LEU A 7 -74.33 -2.53 31.82
C LEU A 7 -73.69 -3.45 32.88
N ALA A 8 -73.50 -4.72 32.53
CA ALA A 8 -72.47 -5.55 33.15
C ALA A 8 -71.74 -6.47 32.15
N GLY A 9 -71.61 -6.03 30.89
CA GLY A 9 -71.01 -6.85 29.84
C GLY A 9 -70.48 -6.03 28.68
N LEU A 10 -69.66 -5.01 28.93
CA LEU A 10 -68.87 -4.31 27.90
C LEU A 10 -67.90 -3.29 28.54
N LEU A 11 -67.03 -3.76 29.44
CA LEU A 11 -66.03 -2.91 30.10
C LEU A 11 -64.62 -3.51 30.03
N LEU A 12 -64.29 -4.10 28.87
CA LEU A 12 -62.94 -4.61 28.59
C LEU A 12 -62.44 -4.34 27.16
N LEU A 13 -63.05 -3.44 26.38
CA LEU A 13 -62.56 -3.14 25.01
C LEU A 13 -62.69 -1.65 24.62
N MET A 14 -62.37 -0.73 25.53
CA MET A 14 -62.13 0.68 25.16
C MET A 14 -61.03 1.27 26.05
N PHE A 15 -59.90 0.58 26.19
CA PHE A 15 -58.66 1.37 26.25
C PHE A 15 -58.41 1.76 24.80
N PRO A 16 -58.36 3.06 24.45
CA PRO A 16 -57.73 3.42 23.19
C PRO A 16 -56.37 2.73 23.25
N LEU A 17 -56.09 1.83 22.31
CA LEU A 17 -54.73 1.41 22.05
C LEU A 17 -53.98 2.72 21.93
N ALA A 18 -53.19 3.04 22.96
CA ALA A 18 -52.27 4.13 22.90
C ALA A 18 -51.38 3.75 21.71
N HIS A 19 -51.71 4.30 20.55
CA HIS A 19 -50.76 4.39 19.46
C HIS A 19 -49.51 4.92 20.14
N PRO A 20 -48.38 4.21 20.07
CA PRO A 20 -47.15 4.75 20.62
C PRO A 20 -47.02 6.11 19.93
N GLN A 21 -47.21 7.19 20.69
CA GLN A 21 -47.03 8.52 20.16
C GLN A 21 -45.59 8.52 19.69
N GLN A 22 -45.40 8.45 18.38
CA GLN A 22 -44.10 8.63 17.76
C GLN A 22 -43.52 9.90 18.37
N PRO A 23 -42.24 9.87 18.78
CA PRO A 23 -41.63 11.04 19.38
C PRO A 23 -41.90 12.23 18.46
N PRO A 24 -42.36 13.37 19.00
CA PRO A 24 -42.57 14.54 18.18
C PRO A 24 -41.25 14.79 17.48
N CYS A 25 -41.30 14.82 16.15
CA CYS A 25 -40.13 15.03 15.33
C CYS A 25 -39.69 16.51 15.41
N ASP A 26 -39.37 16.97 16.60
CA ASP A 26 -38.98 18.34 16.87
C ASP A 26 -37.51 18.47 16.56
N GLY A 27 -37.20 18.80 15.31
CA GLY A 27 -35.79 18.83 14.91
C GLY A 27 -35.51 19.10 13.45
N TYR A 28 -36.49 19.47 12.61
CA TYR A 28 -36.25 19.76 11.20
C TYR A 28 -36.26 21.26 10.92
N GLU A 29 -35.40 21.67 9.99
CA GLU A 29 -35.50 22.94 9.29
C GLU A 29 -36.21 22.72 7.95
N VAL A 30 -37.05 23.68 7.59
CA VAL A 30 -37.81 23.68 6.34
C VAL A 30 -37.06 24.54 5.33
N LEU A 31 -36.82 23.98 4.16
CA LEU A 31 -36.08 24.59 3.06
C LEU A 31 -36.99 24.66 1.84
N ASP A 32 -37.70 25.78 1.69
CA ASP A 32 -38.57 26.05 0.55
C ASP A 32 -37.75 26.36 -0.71
N GLY A 33 -38.13 25.76 -1.84
CA GLY A 33 -37.50 25.99 -3.14
C GLY A 33 -36.10 25.40 -3.28
N LEU A 34 -35.68 24.52 -2.36
CA LEU A 34 -34.41 23.82 -2.40
C LEU A 34 -34.63 22.31 -2.49
N GLY A 35 -33.89 21.64 -3.36
CA GLY A 35 -33.95 20.19 -3.55
C GLY A 35 -32.58 19.58 -3.82
N VAL A 36 -32.49 18.26 -3.69
CA VAL A 36 -31.30 17.49 -4.02
C VAL A 36 -31.14 17.44 -5.52
N THR A 37 -29.95 17.77 -6.00
CA THR A 37 -29.62 17.66 -7.43
C THR A 37 -29.42 16.20 -7.80
N ASP A 38 -30.08 15.77 -8.89
CA ASP A 38 -29.73 14.54 -9.59
C ASP A 38 -28.42 14.80 -10.35
N ALA A 39 -27.28 14.71 -9.65
CA ALA A 39 -25.98 14.84 -10.26
C ALA A 39 -25.75 13.68 -11.23
N ARG A 40 -25.78 14.00 -12.53
CA ARG A 40 -25.39 13.15 -13.66
C ARG A 40 -24.15 12.28 -13.36
N ALA A 41 -24.38 10.97 -13.37
CA ALA A 41 -23.59 9.92 -14.03
C ALA A 41 -22.08 9.69 -13.76
N GLU A 42 -21.34 10.46 -12.95
CA GLU A 42 -19.87 10.21 -12.85
C GLU A 42 -19.19 10.53 -11.50
N ALA A 43 -19.93 10.56 -10.38
CA ALA A 43 -19.36 10.61 -9.03
C ALA A 43 -19.88 9.43 -8.18
N PRO A 44 -19.07 8.85 -7.26
CA PRO A 44 -19.54 7.81 -6.36
C PRO A 44 -20.64 8.38 -5.46
N ARG A 45 -21.89 8.05 -5.81
CA ARG A 45 -23.16 8.34 -5.13
C ARG A 45 -23.02 9.07 -3.78
N ILE A 46 -22.99 10.39 -3.84
CA ILE A 46 -22.95 11.26 -2.65
C ILE A 46 -24.34 11.39 -2.02
N ASN A 47 -25.41 11.16 -2.79
CA ASN A 47 -26.80 11.19 -2.31
C ASN A 47 -27.39 9.78 -2.38
N ASN A 48 -27.41 9.06 -1.25
CA ASN A 48 -28.03 7.74 -1.18
C ASN A 48 -29.55 7.91 -1.01
N LEU A 49 -30.29 7.90 -2.12
CA LEU A 49 -31.75 7.81 -2.10
C LEU A 49 -32.15 6.51 -1.40
N LEU A 50 -32.82 6.64 -0.26
CA LEU A 50 -33.23 5.53 0.60
C LEU A 50 -34.56 4.92 0.15
N ASN A 51 -35.50 5.78 -0.24
CA ASN A 51 -36.80 5.36 -0.74
C ASN A 51 -37.48 6.50 -1.52
N SER A 52 -38.33 6.14 -2.49
CA SER A 52 -39.25 7.05 -3.17
C SER A 52 -40.66 6.49 -3.00
N SER A 53 -41.49 7.18 -2.22
CA SER A 53 -42.88 6.77 -1.98
C SER A 53 -43.80 7.65 -2.81
N GLY A 54 -44.55 7.02 -3.73
CA GLY A 54 -45.51 7.70 -4.60
C GLY A 54 -46.87 7.99 -3.95
N ASP A 55 -47.15 7.44 -2.77
CA ASP A 55 -48.47 7.47 -2.12
C ASP A 55 -48.57 8.45 -0.95
N VAL A 56 -47.59 9.36 -0.79
CA VAL A 56 -47.57 10.35 0.29
C VAL A 56 -48.25 11.63 -0.20
N ASN A 57 -49.39 11.98 0.40
CA ASN A 57 -50.27 13.06 -0.12
C ASN A 57 -50.03 14.42 0.56
N SER A 58 -49.17 14.47 1.58
CA SER A 58 -48.81 15.73 2.24
C SER A 58 -47.32 15.82 2.50
N ASP A 59 -46.84 17.03 2.46
CA ASP A 59 -45.49 17.41 2.85
C ASP A 59 -45.22 17.05 4.32
N GLN A 60 -46.25 17.13 5.19
CA GLN A 60 -46.16 16.71 6.58
C GLN A 60 -45.92 15.20 6.79
N GLU A 61 -46.60 14.36 6.01
CA GLU A 61 -46.37 12.90 6.02
C GLU A 61 -44.99 12.53 5.48
N CYS A 62 -44.48 13.28 4.50
CA CYS A 62 -43.20 12.99 3.87
C CYS A 62 -42.02 13.09 4.86
N TRP A 63 -41.99 14.14 5.68
CA TRP A 63 -40.91 14.28 6.68
C TRP A 63 -41.16 13.41 7.93
N ALA A 64 -42.42 13.14 8.29
CA ALA A 64 -42.75 12.15 9.33
C ALA A 64 -42.26 10.74 8.93
N LEU A 65 -42.38 10.38 7.65
CA LEU A 65 -41.83 9.14 7.12
C LEU A 65 -40.29 9.11 7.25
N CYS A 66 -39.61 10.21 6.92
CA CYS A 66 -38.16 10.34 7.13
C CYS A 66 -37.76 10.18 8.61
N CYS A 67 -38.52 10.75 9.55
CA CYS A 67 -38.24 10.54 10.97
C CYS A 67 -38.26 9.07 11.39
N SER A 68 -39.23 8.32 10.86
CA SER A 68 -39.39 6.91 11.18
C SER A 68 -38.45 6.00 10.40
N THR A 69 -37.76 6.54 9.39
CA THR A 69 -36.82 5.81 8.54
C THR A 69 -35.41 5.92 9.11
N GLU A 70 -34.82 4.79 9.48
CA GLU A 70 -33.42 4.76 9.90
C GLU A 70 -32.51 5.32 8.79
N ARG A 71 -31.54 6.15 9.19
CA ARG A 71 -30.58 6.82 8.29
C ARG A 71 -31.17 7.84 7.32
N CYS A 72 -32.44 8.22 7.47
CA CYS A 72 -32.98 9.36 6.72
C CYS A 72 -32.62 10.66 7.43
N GLU A 73 -32.03 11.57 6.66
CA GLU A 73 -31.54 12.87 7.16
C GLU A 73 -32.20 14.06 6.46
N LEU A 74 -32.71 13.82 5.25
CA LEU A 74 -33.38 14.80 4.42
C LEU A 74 -34.57 14.14 3.72
N ALA A 75 -35.73 14.80 3.77
CA ALA A 75 -36.88 14.47 2.94
C ALA A 75 -37.10 15.59 1.92
N GLU A 76 -37.36 15.25 0.66
CA GLU A 76 -37.77 16.21 -0.36
C GLU A 76 -39.16 15.83 -0.88
N MET A 77 -40.06 16.80 -0.87
CA MET A 77 -41.33 16.72 -1.59
C MET A 77 -41.17 17.53 -2.89
N SER A 78 -41.19 16.86 -4.04
CA SER A 78 -41.16 17.51 -5.35
C SER A 78 -42.03 16.75 -6.34
N ASP A 79 -42.76 17.48 -7.18
CA ASP A 79 -43.65 16.92 -8.21
C ASP A 79 -44.69 15.90 -7.67
N GLY A 80 -45.14 16.10 -6.42
CA GLY A 80 -46.08 15.19 -5.74
C GLY A 80 -45.45 13.88 -5.25
N ILE A 81 -44.13 13.76 -5.31
CA ILE A 81 -43.39 12.55 -4.90
C ILE A 81 -42.55 12.88 -3.66
N CYS A 82 -42.65 12.01 -2.65
CA CYS A 82 -41.79 12.07 -1.48
C CYS A 82 -40.51 11.24 -1.72
N LYS A 83 -39.35 11.88 -1.57
CA LYS A 83 -38.02 11.27 -1.71
C LYS A 83 -37.25 11.41 -0.41
N LEU A 84 -36.66 10.30 0.06
CA LEU A 84 -35.91 10.23 1.31
C LEU A 84 -34.43 10.02 1.03
N PHE A 85 -33.57 10.81 1.64
CA PHE A 85 -32.13 10.76 1.42
C PHE A 85 -31.37 10.51 2.72
N SER A 86 -30.34 9.67 2.63
CA SER A 86 -29.26 9.68 3.61
C SER A 86 -28.23 10.69 3.18
N CYS A 87 -28.03 11.68 4.03
CA CYS A 87 -27.19 12.84 3.76
C CYS A 87 -25.96 12.88 4.66
N LEU A 88 -25.75 11.88 5.51
CA LEU A 88 -24.58 11.77 6.36
C LEU A 88 -23.60 10.73 5.83
N TYR A 89 -22.38 11.17 5.52
CA TYR A 89 -21.25 10.28 5.29
C TYR A 89 -20.14 10.64 6.28
N SER A 90 -19.75 9.68 7.12
CA SER A 90 -18.76 9.91 8.19
C SER A 90 -19.07 11.11 9.11
N GLY A 91 -20.36 11.37 9.35
CA GLY A 91 -20.82 12.48 10.20
C GLY A 91 -20.86 13.86 9.53
N LEU A 92 -20.57 13.95 8.24
CA LEU A 92 -20.65 15.19 7.45
C LEU A 92 -21.90 15.19 6.58
N SER A 93 -22.58 16.34 6.51
CA SER A 93 -23.67 16.57 5.55
C SER A 93 -23.12 16.62 4.13
N VAL A 94 -23.49 15.63 3.31
CA VAL A 94 -23.01 15.48 1.94
C VAL A 94 -24.07 15.81 0.88
N CYS A 95 -25.35 15.97 1.28
CA CYS A 95 -26.39 16.38 0.35
C CYS A 95 -26.22 17.85 -0.04
N GLN A 96 -25.89 18.06 -1.31
CA GLN A 96 -25.89 19.39 -1.91
C GLN A 96 -27.30 19.76 -2.33
N LEU A 97 -27.80 20.88 -1.78
CA LEU A 97 -29.11 21.43 -2.10
C LEU A 97 -28.95 22.60 -3.05
N GLU A 98 -29.70 22.58 -4.14
CA GLU A 98 -29.76 23.68 -5.10
C GLU A 98 -31.19 24.17 -5.27
N PRO A 99 -31.38 25.42 -5.75
CA PRO A 99 -32.69 25.92 -6.11
C PRO A 99 -33.42 24.97 -7.07
N LYS A 100 -34.59 24.48 -6.64
CA LYS A 100 -35.43 23.58 -7.41
C LYS A 100 -36.88 24.02 -7.27
N ASP A 101 -37.47 24.40 -8.41
CA ASP A 101 -38.83 24.92 -8.44
C ASP A 101 -39.84 23.86 -8.00
N GLY A 102 -40.81 24.27 -7.17
CA GLY A 102 -41.80 23.36 -6.58
C GLY A 102 -41.25 22.34 -5.58
N ALA A 103 -39.95 22.35 -5.25
CA ALA A 103 -39.38 21.48 -4.24
C ALA A 103 -39.51 22.10 -2.84
N ARG A 104 -39.87 21.27 -1.86
CA ARG A 104 -39.78 21.59 -0.44
C ARG A 104 -39.00 20.49 0.26
N SER A 105 -37.88 20.87 0.86
CA SER A 105 -37.01 19.94 1.60
C SER A 105 -37.11 20.14 3.11
N TYR A 106 -36.95 19.04 3.85
CA TYR A 106 -36.97 18.98 5.30
C TYR A 106 -35.68 18.33 5.77
N ARG A 107 -34.82 19.08 6.46
CA ARG A 107 -33.50 18.60 6.90
C ARG A 107 -33.41 18.58 8.42
N LYS A 108 -32.82 17.54 9.01
CA LYS A 108 -32.61 17.53 10.46
C LYS A 108 -31.58 18.58 10.88
N LYS A 109 -31.85 19.30 11.98
CA LYS A 109 -31.04 20.43 12.49
C LYS A 109 -29.73 19.99 13.14
N ASP A 110 -29.62 18.73 13.56
CA ASP A 110 -28.43 18.13 14.16
C ASP A 110 -27.33 17.78 13.13
N ILE A 111 -27.56 18.06 11.84
CA ILE A 111 -26.69 17.67 10.72
C ILE A 111 -25.69 18.78 10.29
N GLY A 112 -25.74 19.96 10.92
CA GLY A 112 -24.89 21.09 10.55
C GLY A 112 -25.26 21.72 9.18
N PRO A 113 -24.69 22.88 8.81
CA PRO A 113 -25.08 23.60 7.59
C PRO A 113 -24.70 22.85 6.31
N THR A 114 -25.55 22.93 5.27
CA THR A 114 -25.26 22.41 3.93
C THR A 114 -24.20 23.31 3.31
N PRO A 115 -23.16 22.77 2.65
CA PRO A 115 -22.19 23.59 1.93
C PRO A 115 -22.90 24.35 0.81
N THR A 116 -23.23 25.62 1.02
CA THR A 116 -23.84 26.45 -0.03
C THR A 116 -22.76 26.91 -1.00
N LEU A 117 -22.78 26.36 -2.22
CA LEU A 117 -22.01 26.90 -3.34
C LEU A 117 -22.68 28.22 -3.80
N LYS A 118 -21.93 29.32 -3.71
CA LYS A 118 -22.19 30.66 -4.31
C LYS A 118 -23.29 31.52 -3.69
N ALA A 119 -22.85 32.47 -2.85
CA ALA A 119 -23.45 33.80 -2.79
C ALA A 119 -22.33 34.86 -2.68
N GLU A 120 -21.66 35.13 -3.79
CA GLU A 120 -21.00 36.42 -4.03
C GLU A 120 -21.33 36.87 -5.45
N LEU A 121 -22.26 37.82 -5.59
CA LEU A 121 -22.25 38.77 -6.69
C LEU A 121 -23.08 40.02 -6.34
N SER A 122 -22.45 40.99 -5.67
CA SER A 122 -22.60 42.42 -5.96
C SER A 122 -21.61 43.22 -5.12
N ASN A 123 -20.56 43.70 -5.77
CA ASN A 123 -19.58 44.64 -5.23
C ASN A 123 -20.21 46.03 -5.05
N ASP A 124 -19.91 46.69 -3.93
CA ASP A 124 -19.71 48.15 -3.85
C ASP A 124 -18.65 48.51 -2.78
N ILE A 125 -17.39 48.47 -3.23
CA ILE A 125 -16.32 49.46 -3.12
C ILE A 125 -16.19 50.33 -1.84
N LEU A 126 -15.22 50.00 -0.97
CA LEU A 126 -14.05 50.83 -0.54
C LEU A 126 -13.07 49.95 0.29
N PRO A 127 -11.77 50.30 0.45
CA PRO A 127 -10.68 49.58 -0.21
C PRO A 127 -9.50 49.29 0.78
N PRO A 128 -8.25 49.16 0.32
CA PRO A 128 -7.56 47.89 0.14
C PRO A 128 -6.52 47.62 1.24
N SER A 129 -6.26 46.35 1.56
CA SER A 129 -4.95 45.75 1.30
C SER A 129 -4.77 44.40 2.00
N LYS A 130 -4.11 43.51 1.24
CA LYS A 130 -3.54 42.20 1.59
C LYS A 130 -4.50 41.02 1.58
N SER A 131 -4.59 40.46 0.37
CA SER A 131 -4.58 39.03 0.08
C SER A 131 -3.94 38.20 1.21
N VAL A 132 -4.76 37.53 2.00
CA VAL A 132 -4.34 36.33 2.72
C VAL A 132 -4.85 35.17 1.89
N VAL A 133 -3.90 34.49 1.26
CA VAL A 133 -4.07 33.20 0.60
C VAL A 133 -4.77 32.27 1.59
N GLU A 134 -5.96 31.76 1.26
CA GLU A 134 -6.62 30.72 2.07
C GLU A 134 -5.70 29.50 2.09
N ALA A 135 -4.98 29.35 3.20
CA ALA A 135 -4.08 28.23 3.40
C ALA A 135 -4.93 26.96 3.52
N ASN A 136 -4.66 26.00 2.63
CA ASN A 136 -5.15 24.65 2.68
C ASN A 136 -4.86 24.05 4.07
N VAL A 137 -5.87 24.00 4.95
CA VAL A 137 -5.71 23.49 6.32
C VAL A 137 -5.70 21.97 6.27
N ASP A 138 -4.53 21.35 6.51
CA ASP A 138 -4.36 19.89 6.49
C ASP A 138 -5.31 19.23 7.51
N GLN A 139 -6.26 18.43 7.01
CA GLN A 139 -7.24 17.72 7.83
C GLN A 139 -6.59 16.73 8.79
N ALA A 140 -5.36 16.27 8.49
CA ALA A 140 -4.57 15.46 9.40
C ALA A 140 -4.13 16.21 10.67
N CYS A 141 -4.37 17.52 10.76
CA CYS A 141 -3.93 18.40 11.84
C CYS A 141 -5.08 19.18 12.48
N THR A 142 -6.33 18.80 12.20
CA THR A 142 -7.51 19.48 12.74
C THR A 142 -8.47 18.50 13.39
N GLY A 143 -9.28 19.01 14.33
CA GLY A 143 -10.18 18.18 15.13
C GLY A 143 -9.49 17.32 16.18
N ASN A 144 -10.29 16.57 16.95
CA ASN A 144 -9.81 15.71 18.03
C ASN A 144 -9.51 14.28 17.54
N GLY A 145 -8.72 13.55 18.32
CA GLY A 145 -8.52 12.11 18.14
C GLY A 145 -9.80 11.35 18.46
N VAL A 146 -10.36 10.66 17.46
CA VAL A 146 -11.63 9.93 17.58
C VAL A 146 -11.36 8.43 17.71
N THR A 147 -11.77 7.85 18.84
CA THR A 147 -11.70 6.40 19.08
C THR A 147 -12.45 5.63 17.98
N GLY A 148 -13.60 6.14 17.55
CA GLY A 148 -14.42 5.49 16.54
C GLY A 148 -15.21 4.30 17.10
N ILE A 149 -15.95 3.62 16.23
CA ILE A 149 -16.98 2.64 16.62
C ILE A 149 -16.41 1.24 16.89
N CYS A 150 -15.24 0.93 16.34
CA CYS A 150 -14.59 -0.35 16.55
C CYS A 150 -14.00 -0.44 17.97
N ARG A 151 -13.89 -1.67 18.49
CA ARG A 151 -13.49 -1.95 19.88
C ARG A 151 -12.05 -2.43 20.02
N ALA A 152 -11.21 -2.25 19.00
CA ALA A 152 -9.77 -2.52 19.14
C ALA A 152 -9.10 -1.40 19.96
N SER A 153 -7.87 -1.64 20.41
CA SER A 153 -7.12 -0.65 21.21
C SER A 153 -5.78 -0.39 20.55
N PHE A 154 -5.75 0.59 19.65
CA PHE A 154 -4.54 1.05 19.00
C PHE A 154 -4.07 2.36 19.65
N PRO A 155 -2.86 2.41 20.23
CA PRO A 155 -2.30 3.68 20.69
C PRO A 155 -2.01 4.57 19.48
N ARG A 156 -2.59 5.77 19.45
CA ARG A 156 -2.47 6.75 18.37
C ARG A 156 -2.27 8.16 18.94
N TRP A 157 -1.95 9.11 18.07
CA TRP A 157 -1.73 10.50 18.43
C TRP A 157 -2.57 11.41 17.56
N TYR A 158 -3.08 12.50 18.13
CA TYR A 158 -3.74 13.56 17.38
C TYR A 158 -3.16 14.91 17.77
N PHE A 159 -3.17 15.87 16.87
CA PHE A 159 -2.77 17.24 17.13
C PHE A 159 -3.93 18.01 17.76
N ASN A 160 -3.72 18.55 18.95
CA ASN A 160 -4.64 19.46 19.60
C ASN A 160 -4.23 20.90 19.24
N ALA A 161 -5.08 21.57 18.46
CA ALA A 161 -4.81 22.93 17.99
C ALA A 161 -4.90 24.00 19.11
N GLU A 162 -5.68 23.75 20.16
CA GLU A 162 -5.83 24.64 21.31
C GLU A 162 -4.53 24.66 22.15
N SER A 163 -3.99 23.48 22.42
CA SER A 163 -2.71 23.34 23.15
C SER A 163 -1.48 23.38 22.25
N GLN A 164 -1.66 23.36 20.92
CA GLN A 164 -0.61 23.21 19.91
C GLN A 164 0.34 22.03 20.17
N THR A 165 -0.21 20.92 20.66
CA THR A 165 0.58 19.73 21.03
C THR A 165 -0.05 18.46 20.49
N CYS A 166 0.79 17.47 20.23
CA CYS A 166 0.33 16.12 19.92
C CYS A 166 -0.03 15.39 21.21
N VAL A 167 -1.24 14.85 21.29
CA VAL A 167 -1.80 14.17 22.46
C VAL A 167 -2.12 12.72 22.09
N SER A 168 -1.77 11.77 22.96
CA SER A 168 -2.07 10.35 22.74
C SER A 168 -3.54 10.02 23.02
N PHE A 169 -4.14 9.16 22.21
CA PHE A 169 -5.48 8.62 22.41
C PHE A 169 -5.57 7.14 21.98
N THR A 170 -6.67 6.47 22.32
CA THR A 170 -6.94 5.10 21.88
C THR A 170 -7.79 5.13 20.63
N TYR A 171 -7.31 4.57 19.53
CA TYR A 171 -8.08 4.36 18.32
C TYR A 171 -8.69 2.96 18.30
N GLY A 172 -10.00 2.92 18.08
CA GLY A 172 -10.85 1.74 18.02
C GLY A 172 -10.59 0.83 16.83
N GLY A 173 -9.87 1.31 15.81
CA GLY A 173 -9.52 0.56 14.60
C GLY A 173 -10.38 0.89 13.37
N CYS A 174 -11.51 1.57 13.55
CA CYS A 174 -12.32 2.09 12.46
C CYS A 174 -13.11 3.33 12.91
N GLY A 175 -13.56 4.16 11.97
CA GLY A 175 -14.41 5.32 12.25
C GLY A 175 -13.72 6.47 12.98
N GLY A 176 -12.42 6.67 12.74
CA GLY A 176 -11.64 7.81 13.25
C GLY A 176 -11.52 8.95 12.24
N THR A 177 -10.82 10.02 12.62
CA THR A 177 -10.50 11.19 11.78
C THR A 177 -9.12 11.06 11.12
N GLU A 178 -8.78 11.97 10.18
CA GLU A 178 -7.43 12.05 9.60
C GLU A 178 -6.36 12.50 10.60
N ASN A 179 -6.76 13.22 11.65
CA ASN A 179 -5.92 13.58 12.77
C ASN A 179 -5.68 12.37 13.70
N ASN A 180 -5.03 11.36 13.14
CA ASN A 180 -4.81 10.05 13.73
C ASN A 180 -3.48 9.47 13.24
N HIS A 181 -2.43 9.82 13.95
CA HIS A 181 -1.04 9.50 13.63
C HIS A 181 -0.59 8.26 14.41
N LYS A 182 0.27 7.46 13.79
CA LYS A 182 0.78 6.22 14.40
C LYS A 182 1.82 6.50 15.49
N SER A 183 2.44 7.68 15.48
CA SER A 183 3.42 8.10 16.48
C SER A 183 3.32 9.59 16.81
N GLU A 184 3.81 9.98 17.99
CA GLU A 184 3.92 11.38 18.38
C GLU A 184 4.78 12.18 17.39
N LYS A 185 5.88 11.58 16.91
CA LYS A 185 6.80 12.21 15.96
C LYS A 185 6.09 12.53 14.64
N GLU A 186 5.36 11.56 14.08
CA GLU A 186 4.57 11.75 12.84
C GLU A 186 3.56 12.89 12.99
N CYS A 187 2.83 12.93 14.10
CA CYS A 187 1.90 14.02 14.41
C CYS A 187 2.62 15.38 14.47
N ARG A 188 3.75 15.45 15.18
CA ARG A 188 4.51 16.70 15.34
C ARG A 188 5.07 17.18 14.01
N ASP A 189 5.73 16.29 13.28
CA ASP A 189 6.37 16.59 12.00
C ASP A 189 5.34 17.07 10.96
N ARG A 190 4.11 16.55 11.03
CA ARG A 190 3.03 16.93 10.11
C ARG A 190 2.28 18.20 10.52
N CYS A 191 2.04 18.40 11.82
CA CYS A 191 1.08 19.40 12.30
C CYS A 191 1.69 20.58 13.04
N ILE A 192 2.88 20.42 13.62
CA ILE A 192 3.58 21.53 14.26
C ILE A 192 4.42 22.21 13.18
N VAL A 193 3.77 23.08 12.42
CA VAL A 193 4.49 24.05 11.61
C VAL A 193 5.02 25.12 12.57
N SER A 194 6.31 25.09 12.86
CA SER A 194 6.97 26.21 13.54
C SER A 194 6.62 27.49 12.79
N LYS A 195 6.04 28.50 13.46
CA LYS A 195 5.85 29.83 12.85
C LYS A 195 7.14 30.21 12.10
N PRO A 196 7.08 30.66 10.84
CA PRO A 196 8.24 31.30 10.25
C PRO A 196 8.50 32.57 11.06
N GLU A 197 9.51 32.51 11.92
CA GLU A 197 10.12 33.69 12.51
C GLU A 197 10.64 34.55 11.34
N PRO A 198 10.47 35.89 11.37
CA PRO A 198 10.86 36.74 10.27
C PRO A 198 12.34 36.52 9.96
N ALA A 199 12.60 36.21 8.68
CA ALA A 199 13.87 35.86 8.08
C ALA A 199 15.10 36.38 8.84
N LYS A 200 15.72 35.51 9.63
CA LYS A 200 17.17 35.44 9.69
C LYS A 200 17.57 34.28 8.81
N VAL A 201 18.29 34.60 7.73
CA VAL A 201 19.01 33.64 6.90
C VAL A 201 19.85 32.79 7.85
N GLN A 202 19.42 31.55 8.06
CA GLN A 202 20.25 30.50 8.62
C GLN A 202 20.34 29.41 7.56
N ALA A 203 21.59 29.02 7.32
CA ALA A 203 22.05 28.06 6.33
C ALA A 203 21.30 26.71 6.42
N PRO A 204 21.45 25.82 5.41
CA PRO A 204 20.79 24.52 5.39
C PRO A 204 20.98 23.80 6.72
N LYS A 205 19.88 23.29 7.31
CA LYS A 205 19.93 22.48 8.52
C LYS A 205 20.79 21.25 8.24
N THR A 206 22.04 21.27 8.67
CA THR A 206 22.84 20.06 8.77
C THR A 206 22.21 19.18 9.83
N VAL A 207 21.96 17.91 9.47
CA VAL A 207 21.52 16.88 10.40
C VAL A 207 22.61 16.79 11.47
N SER A 208 22.29 17.19 12.70
CA SER A 208 23.29 17.25 13.77
C SER A 208 23.81 15.84 14.09
N TYR A 209 25.07 15.58 13.76
CA TYR A 209 25.71 14.29 14.02
C TYR A 209 25.73 14.01 15.54
N SER A 210 25.85 15.06 16.35
CA SER A 210 25.75 14.96 17.81
C SER A 210 24.45 14.31 18.33
N GLU A 211 23.30 14.57 17.68
CA GLU A 211 21.98 14.07 18.12
C GLU A 211 21.71 12.64 17.60
N TYR A 212 22.06 12.39 16.34
CA TYR A 212 21.73 11.16 15.61
C TYR A 212 22.77 10.07 15.75
N CYS A 213 24.03 10.42 16.02
CA CYS A 213 25.14 9.48 15.99
C CYS A 213 25.96 9.52 17.28
N ALA A 214 26.21 10.69 17.86
CA ALA A 214 27.04 10.79 19.07
C ALA A 214 26.28 10.57 20.39
N ALA A 215 24.96 10.63 20.38
CA ALA A 215 24.15 10.37 21.57
C ALA A 215 24.24 8.89 22.00
N PRO A 216 24.24 8.56 23.31
CA PRO A 216 24.30 7.17 23.77
C PRO A 216 23.01 6.40 23.41
N SER A 217 23.03 5.07 23.34
CA SER A 217 21.78 4.31 23.20
C SER A 217 20.83 4.57 24.39
N LEU A 218 19.53 4.77 24.14
CA LEU A 218 18.55 5.08 25.19
C LEU A 218 17.34 4.15 25.16
N THR A 219 17.26 3.23 26.13
CA THR A 219 16.09 2.34 26.30
C THR A 219 14.79 3.12 26.55
N GLY A 220 14.86 4.20 27.33
CA GLY A 220 13.66 4.94 27.75
C GLY A 220 12.87 4.22 28.85
N PRO A 221 11.78 4.84 29.37
CA PRO A 221 11.06 4.37 30.55
C PRO A 221 9.99 3.30 30.27
N CYS A 222 9.60 3.12 28.99
CA CYS A 222 8.67 2.08 28.63
C CYS A 222 9.33 0.69 28.69
N ARG A 223 8.50 -0.35 28.88
CA ARG A 223 8.96 -1.71 29.20
C ARG A 223 8.81 -2.70 28.05
N ALA A 224 8.60 -2.21 26.82
CA ALA A 224 8.66 -3.08 25.65
C ALA A 224 10.14 -3.46 25.36
N SER A 225 10.36 -4.52 24.59
CA SER A 225 11.72 -4.96 24.23
C SER A 225 11.83 -4.99 22.72
N PHE A 226 12.15 -3.84 22.14
CA PHE A 226 12.41 -3.71 20.71
C PHE A 226 13.92 -3.73 20.47
N SER A 227 14.40 -4.67 19.65
CA SER A 227 15.77 -4.61 19.13
C SER A 227 15.88 -3.44 18.15
N ARG A 228 16.86 -2.57 18.37
CA ARG A 228 17.16 -1.39 17.57
C ARG A 228 18.66 -1.25 17.38
N TRP A 229 19.06 -0.48 16.39
CA TRP A 229 20.46 -0.17 16.11
C TRP A 229 20.80 1.23 16.63
N TYR A 230 22.01 1.41 17.14
CA TYR A 230 22.56 2.72 17.48
C TYR A 230 24.03 2.76 17.05
N TYR A 231 24.53 3.94 16.76
CA TYR A 231 25.94 4.16 16.46
C TYR A 231 26.71 4.31 17.77
N ASP A 232 27.66 3.42 18.01
CA ASP A 232 28.58 3.54 19.13
C ASP A 232 29.83 4.30 18.65
N THR A 233 29.98 5.54 19.10
CA THR A 233 31.14 6.38 18.77
C THR A 233 32.44 5.84 19.34
N THR A 234 32.38 4.98 20.36
CA THR A 234 33.58 4.37 20.97
C THR A 234 34.17 3.30 20.06
N SER A 235 33.33 2.43 19.50
CA SER A 235 33.73 1.41 18.54
C SER A 235 33.76 1.91 17.10
N GLY A 236 33.11 3.04 16.81
CA GLY A 236 32.92 3.56 15.46
C GLY A 236 32.00 2.68 14.60
N GLN A 237 31.13 1.90 15.24
CA GLN A 237 30.29 0.89 14.59
C GLN A 237 28.83 0.98 15.02
N CYS A 238 27.93 0.49 14.17
CA CYS A 238 26.54 0.31 14.53
C CYS A 238 26.37 -0.97 15.34
N ALA A 239 25.72 -0.86 16.50
CA ALA A 239 25.48 -1.96 17.43
C ALA A 239 23.99 -2.03 17.80
N THR A 240 23.53 -3.20 18.26
CA THR A 240 22.15 -3.37 18.69
C THR A 240 21.96 -3.00 20.16
N PHE A 241 20.81 -2.41 20.51
CA PHE A 241 20.37 -2.19 21.88
C PHE A 241 18.88 -2.50 22.06
N THR A 242 18.42 -2.57 23.31
CA THR A 242 17.00 -2.74 23.64
C THR A 242 16.34 -1.39 23.83
N TYR A 243 15.39 -1.06 22.96
CA TYR A 243 14.52 0.10 23.08
C TYR A 243 13.21 -0.27 23.78
N GLY A 244 12.90 0.47 24.85
CA GLY A 244 11.74 0.35 25.71
C GLY A 244 10.41 0.67 25.04
N GLY A 245 10.44 1.31 23.87
CA GLY A 245 9.26 1.65 23.07
C GLY A 245 8.74 3.07 23.22
N CYS A 246 9.33 3.88 24.11
CA CYS A 246 9.02 5.30 24.20
C CYS A 246 10.20 6.13 24.70
N ARG A 247 10.20 7.44 24.38
CA ARG A 247 11.18 8.44 24.85
C ARG A 247 12.65 8.02 24.66
N GLY A 248 12.96 7.54 23.47
CA GLY A 248 14.35 7.32 23.03
C GLY A 248 14.92 8.60 22.44
N ASN A 249 16.24 8.66 22.27
CA ASN A 249 16.90 9.71 21.50
C ASN A 249 17.01 9.30 20.01
N LYS A 250 17.65 10.14 19.19
CA LYS A 250 17.72 9.94 17.73
C LYS A 250 18.75 8.91 17.28
N ASN A 251 19.69 8.55 18.14
CA ASN A 251 20.59 7.42 17.90
C ASN A 251 19.85 6.08 18.15
N ASN A 252 18.85 5.82 17.30
CA ASN A 252 17.91 4.72 17.40
C ASN A 252 17.33 4.42 16.01
N TYR A 253 17.90 3.44 15.34
CA TYR A 253 17.62 3.04 13.97
C TYR A 253 16.92 1.68 13.94
N LEU A 254 16.09 1.47 12.91
CA LEU A 254 15.36 0.21 12.73
C LEU A 254 16.26 -0.88 12.15
N SER A 255 17.23 -0.50 11.30
CA SER A 255 18.15 -1.40 10.62
C SER A 255 19.62 -0.96 10.78
N GLU A 256 20.54 -1.91 10.62
CA GLU A 256 21.98 -1.64 10.59
C GLU A 256 22.34 -0.69 9.45
N ASP A 257 21.79 -0.94 8.26
CA ASP A 257 22.00 -0.13 7.06
C ASP A 257 21.64 1.34 7.28
N ASP A 258 20.52 1.62 7.95
CA ASP A 258 20.11 3.00 8.26
C ASP A 258 21.11 3.66 9.22
N CYS A 259 21.57 2.94 10.24
CA CYS A 259 22.59 3.45 11.15
C CYS A 259 23.91 3.74 10.42
N VAL A 260 24.40 2.80 9.60
CA VAL A 260 25.67 2.92 8.86
C VAL A 260 25.60 4.08 7.88
N LYS A 261 24.53 4.14 7.07
CA LYS A 261 24.32 5.21 6.08
C LYS A 261 24.27 6.59 6.71
N ASN A 262 23.78 6.71 7.95
CA ASN A 262 23.65 7.99 8.62
C ASN A 262 24.93 8.41 9.37
N CYS A 263 25.63 7.46 10.00
CA CYS A 263 26.68 7.79 10.97
C CYS A 263 28.11 7.38 10.58
N VAL A 264 28.30 6.30 9.81
CA VAL A 264 29.65 5.83 9.50
C VAL A 264 30.31 6.77 8.49
N GLY A 265 31.51 7.26 8.83
CA GLY A 265 32.29 8.15 7.96
C GLY A 265 31.84 9.60 7.96
N ARG A 266 31.00 10.03 8.92
CA ARG A 266 30.62 11.44 9.13
C ARG A 266 31.21 11.99 10.42
N SER A 267 31.53 13.28 10.44
CA SER A 267 31.87 14.06 11.65
C SER A 267 31.26 15.46 11.53
N ASP A 268 31.07 16.15 12.66
CA ASP A 268 30.52 17.51 12.72
C ASP A 268 31.40 18.57 11.99
N ASP A 269 32.59 18.20 11.50
CA ASP A 269 33.54 19.10 10.83
C ASP A 269 33.34 19.23 9.30
N ASP A 270 32.46 18.44 8.69
CA ASP A 270 32.22 18.48 7.24
C ASP A 270 31.15 19.52 6.86
N HIS A 271 31.51 20.79 7.00
CA HIS A 271 30.70 21.93 6.61
C HIS A 271 31.34 22.69 5.44
N THR A 272 31.62 22.04 4.31
CA THR A 272 31.78 22.80 3.04
C THR A 272 31.47 22.02 1.76
N SER A 273 30.63 22.65 0.93
CA SER A 273 30.42 22.49 -0.52
C SER A 273 29.40 21.46 -1.02
N GLU A 274 28.27 21.99 -1.49
CA GLU A 274 27.48 21.39 -2.56
C GLU A 274 28.30 21.29 -3.85
N GLN A 275 28.02 20.21 -4.59
CA GLN A 275 28.30 19.95 -5.99
C GLN A 275 29.77 19.89 -6.44
N THR A 276 30.27 18.67 -6.63
CA THR A 276 30.85 18.24 -7.91
C THR A 276 31.07 16.71 -7.97
N VAL A 277 30.57 16.11 -9.07
CA VAL A 277 31.26 15.07 -9.86
C VAL A 277 31.10 13.59 -9.46
N LEU A 278 30.21 12.92 -10.20
CA LEU A 278 30.51 11.77 -11.07
C LEU A 278 31.89 11.08 -10.87
N HIS A 279 31.87 9.81 -10.50
CA HIS A 279 32.96 8.82 -10.66
C HIS A 279 34.36 9.21 -10.18
N ARG A 280 34.82 8.52 -9.12
CA ARG A 280 36.11 7.83 -9.20
C ARG A 280 36.18 6.65 -8.25
N TYR A 281 35.96 5.46 -8.80
CA TYR A 281 36.74 4.29 -8.41
C TYR A 281 38.22 4.61 -8.60
N THR A 282 39.03 4.42 -7.55
CA THR A 282 40.28 3.64 -7.60
C THR A 282 40.90 3.57 -6.20
N THR A 283 40.95 2.36 -5.66
CA THR A 283 42.13 1.67 -5.08
C THR A 283 43.17 2.55 -4.37
N VAL A 284 43.47 2.28 -3.10
CA VAL A 284 44.61 1.48 -2.58
C VAL A 284 44.46 1.61 -1.04
N SER A 285 44.57 0.63 -0.15
CA SER A 285 45.23 -0.68 -0.14
C SER A 285 44.61 -1.52 0.98
N LYS A 286 44.41 -2.80 0.67
CA LYS A 286 44.41 -3.96 1.56
C LYS A 286 45.33 -3.79 2.79
N PRO A 287 44.84 -4.15 3.98
CA PRO A 287 45.44 -5.27 4.68
C PRO A 287 44.39 -6.35 5.00
N GLU A 288 44.75 -7.59 4.71
CA GLU A 288 44.07 -8.82 5.11
C GLU A 288 45.14 -9.71 5.78
N PRO A 289 44.84 -10.67 6.65
CA PRO A 289 43.65 -10.88 7.49
C PRO A 289 43.99 -11.01 8.98
N ALA A 290 43.10 -10.56 9.85
CA ALA A 290 42.89 -11.24 11.13
C ALA A 290 41.52 -11.90 11.07
N LYS A 291 41.52 -13.24 11.01
CA LYS A 291 40.32 -14.08 11.01
C LYS A 291 39.54 -13.85 12.31
N VAL A 292 38.38 -13.21 12.21
CA VAL A 292 37.28 -13.43 13.15
C VAL A 292 36.11 -13.94 12.33
N GLN A 293 35.77 -15.20 12.55
CA GLN A 293 34.72 -15.90 11.84
C GLN A 293 33.37 -15.24 12.18
N ALA A 294 32.72 -14.65 11.20
CA ALA A 294 31.31 -14.30 11.29
C ALA A 294 30.49 -15.60 11.14
N PRO A 295 29.56 -15.93 12.06
CA PRO A 295 28.68 -17.07 11.89
C PRO A 295 27.60 -16.70 10.86
N LYS A 296 27.81 -17.13 9.61
CA LYS A 296 26.72 -17.35 8.66
C LYS A 296 26.12 -18.72 8.97
N THR A 297 24.86 -18.76 9.38
CA THR A 297 23.85 -19.83 9.16
C THR A 297 22.70 -19.61 10.15
N GLY A 298 21.75 -18.74 9.77
CA GLY A 298 20.40 -18.93 10.29
C GLY A 298 19.85 -20.18 9.62
N SER A 299 19.72 -21.28 10.36
CA SER A 299 19.20 -22.55 9.86
C SER A 299 17.82 -22.35 9.24
N TYR A 300 17.56 -22.87 8.03
CA TYR A 300 16.24 -22.73 7.39
C TYR A 300 15.15 -23.36 8.28
N SER A 301 15.51 -24.40 9.03
CA SER A 301 14.66 -24.95 10.09
C SER A 301 14.16 -23.94 11.13
N GLU A 302 14.96 -22.92 11.48
CA GLU A 302 14.64 -21.96 12.54
C GLU A 302 13.80 -20.78 12.02
N TYR A 303 14.15 -20.29 10.82
CA TYR A 303 13.52 -19.11 10.21
C TYR A 303 12.29 -19.45 9.37
N CYS A 304 12.24 -20.65 8.79
CA CYS A 304 11.23 -20.99 7.80
C CYS A 304 10.45 -22.26 8.14
N ALA A 305 11.08 -23.28 8.72
CA ALA A 305 10.37 -24.52 9.03
C ALA A 305 9.69 -24.56 10.41
N ALA A 306 10.00 -23.61 11.30
CA ALA A 306 9.36 -23.52 12.60
C ALA A 306 7.88 -23.11 12.47
N PRO A 307 6.94 -23.66 13.26
CA PRO A 307 5.51 -23.31 13.16
C PRO A 307 5.27 -21.86 13.60
N SER A 308 4.20 -21.19 13.15
CA SER A 308 3.85 -19.87 13.67
C SER A 308 3.66 -19.89 15.19
N LEU A 309 4.31 -18.98 15.93
CA LEU A 309 4.23 -18.93 17.40
C LEU A 309 3.72 -17.60 17.91
N THR A 310 2.47 -17.58 18.41
CA THR A 310 1.86 -16.40 19.05
C THR A 310 2.64 -15.94 20.28
N GLY A 311 3.20 -16.87 21.06
CA GLY A 311 3.89 -16.56 22.31
C GLY A 311 2.92 -16.19 23.47
N PRO A 312 3.45 -15.93 24.68
CA PRO A 312 2.65 -15.79 25.90
C PRO A 312 2.08 -14.39 26.14
N CYS A 313 2.56 -13.39 25.39
CA CYS A 313 2.03 -12.03 25.50
C CYS A 313 0.65 -11.92 24.81
N ARG A 314 -0.17 -10.99 25.29
CA ARG A 314 -1.59 -10.86 24.89
C ARG A 314 -1.86 -9.72 23.90
N ALA A 315 -0.83 -9.19 23.23
CA ALA A 315 -1.02 -8.22 22.15
C ALA A 315 -1.50 -8.94 20.88
N SER A 316 -1.99 -8.19 19.89
CA SER A 316 -2.47 -8.75 18.63
C SER A 316 -1.76 -8.07 17.46
N PHE A 317 -0.59 -8.60 17.08
CA PHE A 317 0.15 -8.12 15.91
C PHE A 317 -0.06 -9.08 14.75
N SER A 318 -0.63 -8.59 13.63
CA SER A 318 -0.64 -9.35 12.38
C SER A 318 0.80 -9.48 11.87
N ARG A 319 1.26 -10.71 11.66
CA ARG A 319 2.61 -11.06 11.21
C ARG A 319 2.52 -12.13 10.13
N TRP A 320 3.58 -12.25 9.34
CA TRP A 320 3.72 -13.28 8.32
C TRP A 320 4.60 -14.41 8.83
N TYR A 321 4.29 -15.64 8.44
CA TYR A 321 5.13 -16.80 8.66
C TYR A 321 5.08 -17.69 7.42
N TYR A 322 6.13 -18.47 7.18
CA TYR A 322 6.19 -19.44 6.11
C TYR A 322 5.56 -20.75 6.58
N ASP A 323 4.52 -21.19 5.90
CA ASP A 323 3.92 -22.51 6.11
C ASP A 323 4.55 -23.51 5.15
N THR A 324 5.33 -24.43 5.70
CA THR A 324 5.98 -25.50 4.93
C THR A 324 5.00 -26.49 4.31
N THR A 325 3.77 -26.57 4.84
CA THR A 325 2.73 -27.48 4.34
C THR A 325 2.13 -26.96 3.05
N SER A 326 1.79 -25.67 3.00
CA SER A 326 1.28 -25.00 1.79
C SER A 326 2.40 -24.52 0.86
N GLY A 327 3.63 -24.37 1.37
CA GLY A 327 4.75 -23.78 0.65
C GLY A 327 4.57 -22.27 0.42
N GLN A 328 3.75 -21.60 1.25
CA GLN A 328 3.37 -20.21 1.07
C GLN A 328 3.54 -19.42 2.37
N CYS A 329 3.70 -18.10 2.24
CA CYS A 329 3.65 -17.20 3.37
C CYS A 329 2.19 -16.92 3.75
N ALA A 330 1.87 -17.06 5.02
CA ALA A 330 0.53 -16.86 5.57
C ALA A 330 0.58 -15.91 6.77
N THR A 331 -0.55 -15.28 7.08
CA THR A 331 -0.65 -14.39 8.25
C THR A 331 -1.01 -15.15 9.53
N PHE A 332 -0.46 -14.71 10.67
CA PHE A 332 -0.86 -15.17 12.00
C PHE A 332 -0.85 -14.01 13.00
N ILE A 333 -1.44 -14.23 14.18
CA ILE A 333 -1.42 -13.26 15.28
C ILE A 333 -0.25 -13.55 16.21
N TYR A 334 0.69 -12.60 16.30
CA TYR A 334 1.79 -12.60 17.26
C TYR A 334 1.41 -11.82 18.52
N GLY A 335 1.58 -12.47 19.67
CA GLY A 335 1.31 -11.98 21.01
C GLY A 335 2.22 -10.83 21.46
N GLY A 336 3.33 -10.62 20.76
CA GLY A 336 4.26 -9.51 21.01
C GLY A 336 5.51 -9.87 21.81
N CYS A 337 5.64 -11.11 22.28
CA CYS A 337 6.87 -11.58 22.92
C CYS A 337 7.07 -13.09 22.76
N ARG A 338 8.33 -13.53 22.88
CA ARG A 338 8.75 -14.95 22.93
C ARG A 338 8.11 -15.80 21.82
N GLY A 339 8.18 -15.30 20.59
CA GLY A 339 7.96 -16.06 19.36
C GLY A 339 9.23 -16.75 18.87
N ASN A 340 9.15 -17.44 17.74
CA ASN A 340 10.30 -17.98 17.03
C ASN A 340 10.65 -17.09 15.81
N LYS A 341 11.64 -17.51 15.02
CA LYS A 341 12.18 -16.70 13.92
C LYS A 341 11.37 -16.76 12.62
N ASN A 342 10.43 -17.71 12.53
CA ASN A 342 9.41 -17.71 11.47
C ASN A 342 8.29 -16.68 11.80
N ASN A 343 8.67 -15.41 11.80
CA ASN A 343 7.83 -14.27 12.17
C ASN A 343 8.33 -13.00 11.49
N TYR A 344 7.67 -12.64 10.39
CA TYR A 344 8.03 -11.55 9.49
C TYR A 344 7.01 -10.41 9.58
N LEU A 345 7.45 -9.19 9.29
CA LEU A 345 6.60 -8.01 9.33
C LEU A 345 5.79 -7.85 8.03
N SER A 346 6.35 -8.29 6.90
CA SER A 346 5.74 -8.20 5.58
C SER A 346 5.74 -9.57 4.87
N GLU A 347 4.86 -9.71 3.89
CA GLU A 347 4.81 -10.89 3.01
C GLU A 347 6.12 -11.02 2.22
N ASP A 348 6.62 -9.90 1.67
CA ASP A 348 7.86 -9.85 0.89
C ASP A 348 9.07 -10.35 1.69
N ASP A 349 9.19 -9.97 2.96
CA ASP A 349 10.26 -10.46 3.83
C ASP A 349 10.17 -11.96 4.05
N CYS A 350 8.96 -12.49 4.25
CA CYS A 350 8.74 -13.93 4.40
C CYS A 350 9.11 -14.69 3.11
N VAL A 351 8.61 -14.22 1.96
CA VAL A 351 8.84 -14.85 0.65
C VAL A 351 10.33 -14.85 0.33
N LYS A 352 10.99 -13.70 0.47
CA LYS A 352 12.42 -13.53 0.20
C LYS A 352 13.30 -14.44 1.05
N ASN A 353 12.91 -14.72 2.29
CA ASN A 353 13.70 -15.53 3.20
C ASN A 353 13.44 -17.04 3.06
N CYS A 354 12.21 -17.45 2.71
CA CYS A 354 11.81 -18.86 2.84
C CYS A 354 11.36 -19.55 1.54
N VAL A 355 10.79 -18.82 0.58
CA VAL A 355 10.31 -19.44 -0.67
C VAL A 355 11.52 -19.83 -1.53
N GLY A 356 11.53 -21.08 -1.99
CA GLY A 356 12.59 -21.61 -2.86
C GLY A 356 13.90 -21.96 -2.15
N ARG A 357 13.90 -22.09 -0.82
CA ARG A 357 15.04 -22.58 -0.01
C ARG A 357 14.66 -23.87 0.72
N SER A 358 15.63 -24.76 0.95
CA SER A 358 15.54 -25.93 1.84
C SER A 358 16.86 -26.10 2.61
N ASP A 359 16.84 -26.81 3.74
CA ASP A 359 18.04 -27.12 4.56
C ASP A 359 19.08 -28.01 3.84
N ASP A 360 18.88 -28.36 2.56
CA ASP A 360 19.77 -29.22 1.78
C ASP A 360 20.96 -28.50 1.12
N ASP A 361 21.24 -27.25 1.48
CA ASP A 361 22.45 -26.54 1.04
C ASP A 361 23.51 -26.50 2.16
N HIS A 362 23.85 -27.70 2.67
CA HIS A 362 25.16 -27.89 3.28
C HIS A 362 26.20 -27.81 2.16
N THR A 363 26.98 -26.73 2.17
CA THR A 363 28.26 -26.56 1.48
C THR A 363 28.83 -27.86 0.90
N SER A 364 28.47 -28.18 -0.34
CA SER A 364 29.49 -28.61 -1.28
C SER A 364 30.02 -27.33 -1.89
N ASP A 365 31.28 -27.04 -1.60
CA ASP A 365 32.16 -26.42 -2.58
C ASP A 365 31.78 -26.92 -3.98
N GLN A 366 31.08 -26.07 -4.73
CA GLN A 366 30.79 -26.28 -6.14
C GLN A 366 31.49 -25.18 -6.95
N THR A 367 32.81 -25.20 -6.79
CA THR A 367 33.70 -25.09 -7.94
C THR A 367 33.50 -26.19 -9.02
N VAL A 368 32.45 -27.03 -8.98
CA VAL A 368 32.31 -28.19 -9.91
C VAL A 368 30.93 -28.40 -10.59
N LEU A 369 29.79 -27.90 -10.13
CA LEU A 369 28.48 -28.20 -10.77
C LEU A 369 27.83 -27.06 -11.58
N HIS A 370 28.61 -26.10 -12.09
CA HIS A 370 28.27 -25.41 -13.34
C HIS A 370 29.13 -25.88 -14.52
N LYS A 371 29.91 -26.97 -14.31
CA LYS A 371 30.74 -27.63 -15.31
C LYS A 371 30.21 -29.00 -15.73
N SER A 372 28.93 -29.30 -15.51
CA SER A 372 28.38 -30.63 -15.85
C SER A 372 27.25 -30.63 -16.89
N MET A 373 26.55 -29.52 -17.18
CA MET A 373 25.67 -29.46 -18.36
C MET A 373 26.32 -28.75 -19.56
N THR A 374 27.32 -27.91 -19.35
CA THR A 374 28.11 -27.28 -20.43
C THR A 374 29.22 -28.16 -20.99
N THR A 375 29.72 -29.16 -20.24
CA THR A 375 30.78 -30.07 -20.71
C THR A 375 30.29 -31.24 -21.55
N VAL A 376 29.00 -31.58 -21.53
CA VAL A 376 28.44 -32.63 -22.39
C VAL A 376 27.65 -32.04 -23.56
N VAL A 377 26.92 -30.95 -23.35
CA VAL A 377 26.12 -30.34 -24.42
C VAL A 377 27.04 -29.69 -25.47
N LEU A 378 28.12 -29.01 -25.08
CA LEU A 378 29.02 -28.36 -26.04
C LEU A 378 29.74 -29.36 -26.98
N PRO A 379 30.35 -30.47 -26.53
CA PRO A 379 30.95 -31.44 -27.46
C PRO A 379 29.91 -32.19 -28.28
N ILE A 380 28.71 -32.46 -27.75
CA ILE A 380 27.62 -33.05 -28.55
C ILE A 380 27.17 -32.09 -29.65
N LEU A 381 27.03 -30.80 -29.35
CA LEU A 381 26.62 -29.78 -30.31
C LEU A 381 27.71 -29.52 -31.37
N LEU A 382 28.98 -29.54 -30.97
CA LEU A 382 30.13 -29.48 -31.89
C LEU A 382 30.25 -30.73 -32.76
N ALA A 383 30.00 -31.93 -32.21
CA ALA A 383 30.01 -33.17 -32.98
C ALA A 383 28.85 -33.22 -33.99
N MET A 384 27.66 -32.73 -33.61
CA MET A 384 26.52 -32.60 -34.51
C MET A 384 26.80 -31.59 -35.63
N LEU A 385 27.38 -30.43 -35.31
CA LEU A 385 27.78 -29.44 -36.31
C LEU A 385 28.88 -29.95 -37.26
N ALA A 386 29.88 -30.66 -36.73
CA ALA A 386 30.92 -31.28 -37.54
C ALA A 386 30.35 -32.37 -38.46
N GLY A 387 29.42 -33.18 -37.96
CA GLY A 387 28.71 -34.19 -38.77
C GLY A 387 27.89 -33.56 -39.90
N ILE A 388 27.17 -32.46 -39.62
CA ILE A 388 26.40 -31.72 -40.63
C ILE A 388 27.33 -31.11 -41.70
N LEU A 389 28.47 -30.54 -41.29
CA LEU A 389 29.44 -29.96 -42.22
C LEU A 389 30.12 -31.03 -43.10
N LEU A 390 30.49 -32.18 -42.54
CA LEU A 390 31.04 -33.29 -43.30
C LEU A 390 30.02 -33.85 -44.29
N PHE A 391 28.77 -34.01 -43.86
CA PHE A 391 27.69 -34.42 -44.76
C PHE A 391 27.48 -33.41 -45.90
N ALA A 392 27.46 -32.12 -45.59
CA ALA A 392 27.34 -31.06 -46.60
C ALA A 392 28.52 -31.05 -47.58
N MET A 393 29.76 -31.26 -47.09
CA MET A 393 30.96 -31.38 -47.93
C MET A 393 30.91 -32.62 -48.83
N ILE A 394 30.47 -33.77 -48.32
CA ILE A 394 30.29 -34.99 -49.12
C ILE A 394 29.23 -34.75 -50.20
N VAL A 395 28.08 -34.17 -49.85
CA VAL A 395 27.03 -33.84 -50.82
C VAL A 395 27.54 -32.83 -51.84
N PHE A 396 28.34 -31.85 -51.44
CA PHE A 396 28.97 -30.89 -52.33
C PHE A 396 29.95 -31.57 -53.27
N PHE A 397 30.84 -32.44 -52.79
CA PHE A 397 31.79 -33.19 -53.62
C PHE A 397 31.11 -34.20 -54.52
N VAL A 398 30.05 -34.88 -54.08
CA VAL A 398 29.23 -35.75 -54.93
C VAL A 398 28.52 -34.91 -56.00
N LYS A 399 27.99 -33.73 -55.65
CA LYS A 399 27.43 -32.79 -56.64
C LYS A 399 28.50 -32.24 -57.58
N MET A 400 29.71 -31.97 -57.09
CA MET A 400 30.82 -31.48 -57.89
C MET A 400 31.38 -32.58 -58.79
N ALA A 401 31.48 -33.82 -58.33
CA ALA A 401 31.88 -34.96 -59.14
C ALA A 401 30.80 -35.31 -60.17
N LYS A 402 29.51 -35.23 -59.80
CA LYS A 402 28.39 -35.39 -60.73
C LYS A 402 28.30 -34.23 -61.72
N LYS A 403 28.68 -33.02 -61.32
CA LYS A 403 28.81 -31.85 -62.20
C LYS A 403 30.04 -31.97 -63.10
N ASN A 404 31.17 -32.42 -62.58
CA ASN A 404 32.40 -32.64 -63.35
C ASN A 404 32.25 -33.83 -64.31
N GLN A 405 31.45 -34.84 -63.98
CA GLN A 405 31.02 -35.89 -64.91
C GLN A 405 30.05 -35.35 -65.97
N ARG A 406 29.21 -34.37 -65.64
CA ARG A 406 28.38 -33.66 -66.64
C ARG A 406 29.21 -32.72 -67.52
N ASP A 407 30.23 -32.06 -66.96
CA ASP A 407 31.14 -31.17 -67.68
C ASP A 407 32.17 -31.98 -68.50
N ALA A 408 32.58 -33.18 -68.02
CA ALA A 408 33.39 -34.15 -68.78
C ALA A 408 32.57 -34.89 -69.86
N ALA A 409 31.26 -35.12 -69.64
CA ALA A 409 30.35 -35.62 -70.67
C ALA A 409 30.01 -34.55 -71.74
N LEU A 410 30.19 -33.26 -71.43
CA LEU A 410 30.10 -32.16 -72.39
C LEU A 410 31.46 -31.78 -73.01
N GLY A 411 32.57 -32.38 -72.57
CA GLY A 411 33.94 -32.11 -73.03
C GLY A 411 34.57 -33.18 -73.92
N ALA A 412 33.88 -34.30 -74.19
CA ALA A 412 34.42 -35.40 -74.99
C ALA A 412 33.81 -35.46 -76.41
N ILE A 413 33.95 -34.38 -77.18
CA ILE A 413 33.78 -34.29 -78.64
C ILE A 413 34.77 -33.17 -79.03
N TRP A 414 35.93 -33.36 -79.65
CA TRP A 414 36.30 -34.13 -80.84
C TRP A 414 37.84 -34.07 -80.96
N SER A 415 38.52 -35.17 -81.32
CA SER A 415 39.61 -35.09 -82.31
C SER A 415 40.07 -36.45 -82.81
N PRO A 416 40.57 -36.50 -84.05
CA PRO A 416 40.45 -37.64 -84.94
C PRO A 416 41.77 -38.39 -85.12
N ILE A 417 41.69 -39.51 -85.84
CA ILE A 417 42.80 -40.25 -86.47
C ILE A 417 43.43 -41.30 -85.55
N ASP A 418 42.93 -42.53 -85.65
CA ASP A 418 43.69 -43.63 -86.25
C ASP A 418 42.87 -44.92 -86.12
N ASP A 419 42.28 -45.36 -87.22
CA ASP A 419 41.96 -46.78 -87.44
C ASP A 419 42.00 -47.03 -88.96
N LYS A 420 43.23 -47.09 -89.46
CA LYS A 420 43.53 -47.75 -90.74
C LYS A 420 43.44 -49.25 -90.53
N GLU A 421 42.51 -49.83 -91.27
CA GLU A 421 42.67 -51.07 -92.03
C GLU A 421 43.30 -52.29 -91.33
N CYS A 422 42.45 -53.27 -91.02
CA CYS A 422 42.73 -54.67 -91.33
C CYS A 422 41.45 -55.40 -91.75
N LEU A 423 41.20 -55.27 -93.06
CA LEU A 423 40.72 -56.26 -94.04
C LEU A 423 40.16 -57.63 -93.58
N MET A 424 38.98 -57.92 -94.17
CA MET A 424 38.54 -59.19 -94.80
C MET A 424 38.27 -60.39 -93.86
N ASN A 425 37.32 -61.29 -94.09
CA ASN A 425 36.22 -61.49 -95.04
C ASN A 425 35.43 -62.69 -94.48
N ASN A 426 34.12 -62.79 -94.75
CA ASN A 426 33.39 -64.06 -94.97
C ASN A 426 32.00 -63.67 -95.51
N ALA A 427 31.78 -63.71 -96.83
CA ALA A 427 31.47 -64.90 -97.65
C ALA A 427 29.95 -65.22 -97.67
N TYR A 428 29.31 -64.81 -98.78
CA TYR A 428 28.17 -65.44 -99.52
C TYR A 428 26.81 -65.58 -98.80
N THR A 429 25.61 -65.44 -99.40
CA THR A 429 25.00 -65.59 -100.75
C THR A 429 23.61 -64.89 -100.66
N ILE A 430 22.93 -64.37 -101.69
CA ILE A 430 22.28 -64.98 -102.88
C ILE A 430 21.96 -63.83 -103.85
#